data_AF-A0A423KGC5-F1
#
_entry.id   AF-A0A423KGC5-F1
#
_cell.length_a   1.000
_cell.length_b   1.000
_cell.length_c   1.000
_cell.angle_alpha   90.00
_cell.angle_beta   90.00
_cell.angle_gamma   90.00
#
_symmetry.space_group_name_H-M   'P 1'
#
loop_
_entity.id
_entity.type
_entity.pdbx_description
1 polymer ?
#
loop_
_entity_poly.entity_id
_entity_poly.type
_entity_poly.pdbx_seq_one_letter_code
_entity_poly.pdbx_strand_id
1 'polypeptide(L)'
;MKTDIWVTVNLPPPGIQFHDVVRRRMPFPSFRFLVEMLCIDEDLLGKRMGISSELLSNATTVGFFPLWESRRLYGLIVALQACCELFEGDVQAARAFLRSPLRCFNSKPPLEMLITEEGASAVIDLIGKLEHGVLT
;
A
#
# COMPACT_ATOMS: atom_id res chain seq x y z
N MET A 1 15.27 5.13 -13.82
CA MET A 1 15.55 3.94 -12.97
C MET A 1 14.20 3.53 -12.40
N LYS A 2 13.69 2.32 -12.66
CA LYS A 2 12.42 1.87 -12.06
C LYS A 2 12.62 1.78 -10.56
N THR A 3 11.83 2.51 -9.78
CA THR A 3 11.86 2.47 -8.32
C THR A 3 11.35 1.10 -7.87
N ASP A 4 12.22 0.27 -7.32
CA ASP A 4 11.84 -0.99 -6.69
C ASP A 4 11.45 -0.71 -5.24
N ILE A 5 10.13 -0.70 -4.99
CA ILE A 5 9.59 -0.33 -3.68
C ILE A 5 9.95 -1.39 -2.64
N TRP A 6 10.07 -2.65 -3.05
CA TRP A 6 10.42 -3.78 -2.17
C TRP A 6 11.81 -3.62 -1.56
N VAL A 7 12.78 -3.18 -2.37
CA VAL A 7 14.13 -2.84 -1.89
C VAL A 7 14.06 -1.67 -0.91
N THR A 8 13.25 -0.65 -1.23
CA THR A 8 13.10 0.55 -0.38
C THR A 8 12.53 0.21 0.99
N VAL A 9 11.51 -0.65 1.07
CA VAL A 9 10.89 -1.06 2.34
C VAL A 9 11.62 -2.22 3.03
N ASN A 10 12.72 -2.70 2.45
CA ASN A 10 13.53 -3.84 2.90
C ASN A 10 12.71 -5.15 3.05
N LEU A 11 11.84 -5.43 2.08
CA LEU A 11 11.00 -6.63 2.04
C LEU A 11 11.16 -7.33 0.68
N PRO A 12 11.02 -8.66 0.61
CA PRO A 12 11.09 -9.37 -0.67
C PRO A 12 9.82 -9.13 -1.52
N PRO A 13 9.94 -9.08 -2.86
CA PRO A 13 8.81 -8.91 -3.77
C PRO A 13 7.85 -10.11 -3.78
N PRO A 14 6.63 -9.97 -4.33
CA PRO A 14 5.64 -11.03 -4.37
C PRO A 14 6.08 -12.17 -5.30
N GLY A 15 5.98 -13.42 -4.82
CA GLY A 15 6.27 -14.66 -5.55
C GLY A 15 5.76 -15.89 -4.76
N ILE A 16 6.28 -17.10 -4.98
CA ILE A 16 5.93 -18.28 -4.13
C ILE A 16 6.23 -17.99 -2.64
N GLN A 17 7.22 -17.13 -2.37
CA GLN A 17 7.54 -16.62 -1.04
C GLN A 17 6.47 -15.67 -0.46
N PHE A 18 5.54 -15.13 -1.27
CA PHE A 18 4.49 -14.20 -0.82
C PHE A 18 3.55 -14.86 0.18
N HIS A 19 3.23 -16.14 0.00
CA HIS A 19 2.43 -16.89 0.97
C HIS A 19 3.12 -16.96 2.35
N ASP A 20 4.46 -16.97 2.37
CA ASP A 20 5.25 -16.94 3.60
C ASP A 20 5.47 -15.51 4.13
N VAL A 21 5.49 -14.49 3.26
CA VAL A 21 5.63 -13.08 3.63
C VAL A 21 4.33 -12.53 4.24
N VAL A 22 3.16 -12.98 3.78
CA VAL A 22 1.85 -12.70 4.42
C VAL A 22 1.81 -13.21 5.87
N ARG A 23 2.67 -14.17 6.23
CA ARG A 23 2.85 -14.66 7.61
C ARG A 23 3.91 -13.89 8.41
N ARG A 24 4.60 -12.92 7.81
CA ARG A 24 5.58 -12.07 8.50
C ARG A 24 4.89 -10.80 9.00
N ARG A 25 5.35 -10.33 10.15
CA ARG A 25 4.92 -9.06 10.72
C ARG A 25 5.67 -7.92 10.05
N MET A 26 4.95 -6.88 9.65
CA MET A 26 5.51 -5.69 9.02
C MET A 26 6.37 -4.93 10.05
N PRO A 27 7.64 -4.63 9.76
CA PRO A 27 8.45 -3.77 10.60
C PRO A 27 7.93 -2.32 10.63
N PHE A 28 8.00 -1.66 11.79
CA PHE A 28 7.64 -0.25 11.92
C PHE A 28 8.45 0.69 10.99
N PRO A 29 9.77 0.48 10.76
CA PRO A 29 10.51 1.27 9.79
C PRO A 29 9.95 1.20 8.36
N SER A 30 9.46 0.02 7.94
CA SER A 30 8.82 -0.15 6.62
C SER A 30 7.55 0.68 6.49
N PHE A 31 6.77 0.83 7.56
CA PHE A 31 5.62 1.74 7.59
C PHE A 31 6.03 3.20 7.42
N ARG A 32 7.10 3.65 8.08
CA ARG A 32 7.58 5.04 7.93
C ARG A 32 8.02 5.35 6.50
N PHE A 33 8.64 4.39 5.81
CA PHE A 33 8.94 4.56 4.39
C PHE A 33 7.67 4.74 3.54
N LEU A 34 6.58 4.04 3.86
CA LEU A 34 5.30 4.22 3.17
C LEU A 34 4.70 5.61 3.41
N VAL A 35 4.80 6.12 4.64
CA VAL A 35 4.38 7.48 5.02
C VAL A 35 5.13 8.53 4.21
N GLU A 36 6.45 8.42 4.14
CA GLU A 36 7.32 9.32 3.36
C GLU A 36 6.99 9.27 1.86
N MET A 37 6.85 8.06 1.30
CA MET A 37 6.61 7.87 -0.13
C MET A 37 5.23 8.38 -0.57
N LEU A 38 4.21 8.18 0.28
CA LEU A 38 2.87 8.73 0.06
C LEU A 38 2.77 10.21 0.40
N CYS A 39 3.74 10.78 1.11
CA CYS A 39 3.74 12.16 1.61
C CYS A 39 2.46 12.49 2.39
N ILE A 40 2.14 11.62 3.35
CA ILE A 40 1.03 11.75 4.30
C ILE A 40 1.58 11.61 5.71
N ASP A 41 0.80 12.02 6.70
CA ASP A 41 1.16 11.86 8.11
C ASP A 41 0.97 10.41 8.61
N GLU A 42 1.72 10.00 9.63
CA GLU A 42 1.65 8.64 10.21
C GLU A 42 0.24 8.32 10.74
N ASP A 43 -0.38 9.24 11.47
CA ASP A 43 -1.74 9.06 12.02
C ASP A 43 -2.76 9.00 10.89
N LEU A 44 -2.56 9.81 9.84
CA LEU A 44 -3.45 9.80 8.67
C LEU A 44 -3.35 8.48 7.91
N LEU A 45 -2.13 7.98 7.64
CA LEU A 45 -1.96 6.67 6.99
C LEU A 45 -2.52 5.57 7.87
N GLY A 46 -2.21 5.58 9.17
CA GLY A 46 -2.73 4.62 10.13
C GLY A 46 -4.26 4.56 10.06
N LYS A 47 -4.93 5.70 10.17
CA LYS A 47 -6.40 5.79 10.06
C LYS A 47 -6.91 5.27 8.72
N ARG A 48 -6.28 5.61 7.60
CA ARG A 48 -6.66 5.15 6.25
C ARG A 48 -6.48 3.66 6.05
N MET A 49 -5.51 3.06 6.74
CA MET A 49 -5.26 1.62 6.71
C MET A 49 -6.02 0.88 7.81
N GLY A 50 -6.85 1.56 8.61
CA GLY A 50 -7.61 0.98 9.72
C GLY A 50 -6.72 0.48 10.87
N ILE A 51 -5.61 1.17 11.11
CA ILE A 51 -4.70 1.00 12.24
C ILE A 51 -5.09 2.03 13.31
N SER A 52 -5.35 1.58 14.55
CA SER A 52 -5.65 2.49 15.66
C SER A 52 -4.40 3.23 16.13
N SER A 53 -4.59 4.42 16.72
CA SER A 53 -3.47 5.19 17.31
C SER A 53 -2.76 4.40 18.43
N GLU A 54 -3.50 3.60 19.20
CA GLU A 54 -2.92 2.68 20.20
C GLU A 54 -2.02 1.64 19.56
N LEU A 55 -2.47 1.00 18.47
CA LEU A 55 -1.68 0.00 17.77
C LEU A 55 -0.45 0.62 17.10
N LEU A 56 -0.59 1.84 16.56
CA LEU A 56 0.53 2.60 16.00
C LEU A 56 1.57 2.92 17.08
N SER A 57 1.13 3.39 18.24
CA SER A 57 1.98 3.67 19.42
C SER A 57 2.64 2.41 19.96
N ASN A 58 1.95 1.27 19.93
CA ASN A 58 2.53 -0.01 20.32
C ASN A 58 3.59 -0.46 19.28
N ALA A 59 3.33 -0.25 17.99
CA ALA A 59 4.25 -0.63 16.92
C ALA A 59 5.56 0.17 16.94
N THR A 60 5.56 1.43 17.39
CA THR A 60 6.81 2.21 17.59
C THR A 60 7.71 1.60 18.67
N THR A 61 7.11 0.97 19.70
CA THR A 61 7.82 0.38 20.83
C THR A 61 8.21 -1.07 20.56
N VAL A 62 7.27 -1.88 20.06
CA VAL A 62 7.47 -3.31 19.75
C VAL A 62 8.26 -3.51 18.46
N GLY A 63 8.24 -2.51 17.57
CA GLY A 63 8.94 -2.51 16.29
C GLY A 63 8.22 -3.22 15.14
N PHE A 64 7.04 -3.82 15.38
CA PHE A 64 6.30 -4.58 14.37
C PHE A 64 4.77 -4.45 14.50
N PHE A 65 4.05 -4.41 13.39
CA PHE A 65 2.60 -4.50 13.34
C PHE A 65 2.11 -5.94 13.53
N PRO A 66 0.90 -6.18 14.07
CA PRO A 66 0.31 -7.52 14.09
C PRO A 66 0.00 -8.02 12.67
N LEU A 67 -0.24 -9.32 12.52
CA LEU A 67 -0.36 -9.97 11.21
C LEU A 67 -1.47 -9.36 10.34
N TRP A 68 -2.62 -9.04 10.95
CA TRP A 68 -3.76 -8.50 10.21
C TRP A 68 -3.48 -7.13 9.60
N GLU A 69 -2.88 -6.22 10.37
CA GLU A 69 -2.43 -4.89 9.90
C GLU A 69 -1.29 -5.03 8.90
N SER A 70 -0.38 -5.97 9.15
CA SER A 70 0.73 -6.25 8.23
C SER A 70 0.22 -6.62 6.84
N ARG A 71 -0.80 -7.48 6.74
CA ARG A 71 -1.44 -7.85 5.45
C ARG A 71 -1.96 -6.65 4.68
N ARG A 72 -2.62 -5.71 5.37
CA ARG A 72 -3.11 -4.46 4.77
C ARG A 72 -1.96 -3.59 4.27
N LEU A 73 -0.90 -3.45 5.06
CA LEU A 73 0.32 -2.72 4.66
C LEU A 73 1.05 -3.40 3.48
N TYR A 74 1.05 -4.73 3.42
CA TYR A 74 1.54 -5.46 2.24
C TYR A 74 0.70 -5.18 0.99
N GLY A 75 -0.63 -5.18 1.12
CA GLY A 75 -1.53 -4.78 0.03
C GLY A 75 -1.23 -3.38 -0.49
N LEU A 76 -0.89 -2.45 0.40
CA LEU A 76 -0.43 -1.10 0.04
C LEU A 76 0.89 -1.11 -0.74
N ILE A 77 1.89 -1.88 -0.32
CA ILE A 77 3.15 -2.00 -1.08
C ILE A 77 2.89 -2.54 -2.50
N VAL A 78 2.05 -3.57 -2.62
CA VAL A 78 1.68 -4.16 -3.92
C VAL A 78 0.98 -3.13 -4.80
N ALA A 79 -0.01 -2.40 -4.26
CA ALA A 79 -0.72 -1.37 -5.01
C ALA A 79 0.20 -0.20 -5.41
N LEU A 80 1.12 0.22 -4.53
CA LEU A 80 2.12 1.23 -4.84
C LEU A 80 3.05 0.78 -5.97
N GLN A 81 3.52 -0.47 -5.94
CA GLN A 81 4.38 -1.02 -6.97
C GLN A 81 3.66 -1.04 -8.32
N ALA A 82 2.44 -1.55 -8.35
CA ALA A 82 1.61 -1.60 -9.56
C ALA A 82 1.31 -0.18 -10.09
N CYS A 83 0.99 0.78 -9.23
CA CYS A 83 0.82 2.17 -9.65
C CYS A 83 2.11 2.77 -10.21
N CYS A 84 3.25 2.54 -9.56
CA CYS A 84 4.54 2.99 -10.09
C CYS A 84 4.81 2.38 -11.46
N GLU A 85 4.46 1.12 -11.70
CA GLU A 85 4.58 0.50 -13.02
C GLU A 85 3.65 1.13 -14.06
N LEU A 86 2.38 1.35 -13.73
CA LEU A 86 1.41 2.07 -14.55
C LEU A 86 1.89 3.47 -14.97
N PHE A 87 2.56 4.18 -14.06
CA PHE A 87 3.09 5.53 -14.30
C PHE A 87 4.59 5.55 -14.66
N GLU A 88 5.13 4.47 -15.22
CA GLU A 88 6.50 4.38 -15.74
C GLU A 88 7.62 4.73 -14.72
N GLY A 89 7.35 4.50 -13.44
CA GLY A 89 8.23 4.80 -12.31
C GLY A 89 8.02 6.17 -11.67
N ASP A 90 7.03 6.96 -12.13
CA ASP A 90 6.67 8.23 -11.50
C ASP A 90 5.94 8.01 -10.17
N VAL A 91 6.72 8.05 -9.09
CA VAL A 91 6.24 7.92 -7.71
C VAL A 91 5.27 9.05 -7.34
N GLN A 92 5.43 10.25 -7.92
CA GLN A 92 4.54 11.40 -7.66
C GLN A 92 3.16 11.18 -8.29
N ALA A 93 3.12 10.61 -9.50
CA ALA A 93 1.88 10.20 -10.14
C ALA A 93 1.22 9.02 -9.40
N ALA A 94 2.00 8.00 -9.02
CA ALA A 94 1.52 6.85 -8.26
C ALA A 94 0.89 7.24 -6.91
N ARG A 95 1.57 8.08 -6.12
CA ARG A 95 1.01 8.58 -4.86
C ARG A 95 -0.24 9.43 -5.09
N ALA A 96 -0.27 10.24 -6.16
CA ALA A 96 -1.41 11.10 -6.46
C ALA A 96 -2.63 10.24 -6.80
N PHE A 97 -2.45 9.21 -7.63
CA PHE A 97 -3.48 8.24 -7.98
C PHE A 97 -4.06 7.56 -6.74
N LEU A 98 -3.22 6.98 -5.87
CA LEU A 98 -3.69 6.26 -4.68
C LEU A 98 -4.43 7.16 -3.67
N ARG A 99 -4.12 8.45 -3.66
CA ARG A 99 -4.73 9.44 -2.75
C ARG A 99 -5.94 10.16 -3.34
N SER A 100 -6.17 10.05 -4.64
CA SER A 100 -7.22 10.79 -5.32
C SER A 100 -8.54 10.01 -5.35
N PRO A 101 -9.67 10.63 -5.01
CA PRO A 101 -10.99 10.02 -5.15
C PRO A 101 -11.26 9.50 -6.56
N LEU A 102 -11.73 8.25 -6.68
CA LEU A 102 -12.13 7.67 -7.95
C LEU A 102 -13.64 7.38 -7.96
N ARG A 103 -14.31 7.73 -9.07
CA ARG A 103 -15.77 7.52 -9.20
C ARG A 103 -16.16 6.04 -9.07
N CYS A 104 -15.36 5.14 -9.63
CA CYS A 104 -15.59 3.69 -9.55
C CYS A 104 -15.50 3.13 -8.11
N PHE A 105 -14.88 3.85 -7.19
CA PHE A 105 -14.82 3.51 -5.77
C PHE A 105 -15.74 4.39 -4.92
N ASN A 106 -16.89 4.82 -5.47
CA ASN A 106 -17.85 5.68 -4.78
C ASN A 106 -17.20 6.98 -4.26
N SER A 107 -16.32 7.58 -5.06
CA SER A 107 -15.56 8.78 -4.70
C SER A 107 -14.65 8.61 -3.47
N LYS A 108 -14.23 7.38 -3.19
CA LYS A 108 -13.15 7.09 -2.24
C LYS A 108 -11.81 6.97 -2.98
N PRO A 109 -10.70 7.32 -2.32
CA PRO A 109 -9.37 7.09 -2.86
C PRO A 109 -9.01 5.60 -2.80
N PRO A 110 -8.19 5.08 -3.75
CA PRO A 110 -7.72 3.70 -3.72
C PRO A 110 -7.12 3.27 -2.38
N LEU A 111 -6.40 4.18 -1.69
CA LEU A 111 -5.81 3.92 -0.39
C LEU A 111 -6.82 3.44 0.66
N GLU A 112 -8.06 3.95 0.64
CA GLU A 112 -9.11 3.52 1.57
C GLU A 112 -9.68 2.14 1.23
N MET A 113 -9.55 1.70 -0.02
CA MET A 113 -10.03 0.39 -0.47
C MET A 113 -9.11 -0.74 0.03
N LEU A 114 -7.85 -0.43 0.34
CA LEU A 114 -6.85 -1.40 0.79
C LEU A 114 -7.09 -1.95 2.20
N ILE A 115 -8.12 -1.47 2.91
CA ILE A 115 -8.49 -1.98 4.23
C ILE A 115 -8.99 -3.43 4.14
N THR A 116 -9.65 -3.81 3.04
CA THR A 116 -10.17 -5.17 2.83
C THR A 116 -9.45 -5.87 1.69
N GLU A 117 -9.44 -7.21 1.73
CA GLU A 117 -8.80 -8.01 0.68
C GLU A 117 -9.51 -7.79 -0.66
N GLU A 118 -10.84 -7.72 -0.67
CA GLU A 118 -11.65 -7.48 -1.87
C GLU A 118 -11.40 -6.08 -2.46
N GLY A 119 -11.27 -5.07 -1.59
CA GLY A 119 -10.97 -3.71 -2.03
C GLY A 119 -9.55 -3.58 -2.57
N ALA A 120 -8.59 -4.30 -1.98
CA ALA A 120 -7.24 -4.39 -2.51
C ALA A 120 -7.23 -5.06 -3.90
N SER A 121 -7.92 -6.19 -4.08
CA SER A 121 -8.09 -6.82 -5.39
C SER A 121 -8.71 -5.86 -6.41
N ALA A 122 -9.78 -5.13 -6.02
CA ALA A 122 -10.42 -4.16 -6.91
C ALA A 122 -9.48 -3.03 -7.35
N VAL A 123 -8.58 -2.56 -6.49
CA VAL A 123 -7.55 -1.57 -6.84
C VAL A 123 -6.55 -2.14 -7.83
N ILE A 124 -6.04 -3.35 -7.60
CA ILE A 124 -5.09 -4.01 -8.51
C ILE A 124 -5.74 -4.28 -9.88
N ASP A 125 -6.98 -4.77 -9.90
CA ASP A 125 -7.73 -5.00 -11.14
C ASP A 125 -7.95 -3.71 -11.93
N LEU A 126 -8.22 -2.59 -11.23
CA LEU A 126 -8.35 -1.29 -11.87
C LEU A 126 -7.02 -0.84 -12.47
N ILE A 127 -5.91 -0.98 -11.75
CA ILE A 127 -4.57 -0.62 -12.25
C ILE A 127 -4.25 -1.43 -13.51
N GLY A 128 -4.45 -2.75 -13.49
CA GLY A 128 -4.20 -3.61 -14.66
C GLY A 128 -5.09 -3.25 -15.87
N LYS A 129 -6.35 -2.86 -15.64
CA LYS A 129 -7.22 -2.33 -16.71
C LYS A 129 -6.66 -1.04 -17.32
N LEU A 130 -6.18 -0.12 -16.48
CA LEU A 130 -5.58 1.13 -16.95
C LEU A 130 -4.29 0.90 -17.75
N GLU A 131 -3.45 -0.05 -17.33
CA GLU A 131 -2.23 -0.44 -18.08
C GLU A 131 -2.56 -0.96 -19.49
N HIS A 132 -3.68 -1.66 -19.64
CA HIS A 132 -4.17 -2.15 -20.93
C HIS A 132 -5.03 -1.12 -21.70
N GLY A 133 -5.11 0.13 -21.24
CA GLY A 133 -5.85 1.20 -21.90
C GLY A 133 -7.38 1.06 -21.81
N VAL A 134 -7.90 0.26 -20.88
CA VAL A 134 -9.34 0.09 -20.67
C VAL A 134 -9.88 1.30 -19.91
N LEU A 135 -10.62 2.16 -20.61
CA LEU A 135 -11.32 3.30 -20.02
C LEU A 135 -12.48 2.78 -19.16
N THR A 136 -12.48 3.11 -17.87
CA THR A 136 -13.54 2.77 -16.90
C THR A 136 -14.16 4.04 -16.31
#